data_AF-A0A968Q8Y5-F1
#
_entry.id   AF-A0A968Q8Y5-F1
#
_cell.length_a   1.000
_cell.length_b   1.000
_cell.length_c   1.000
_cell.angle_alpha   90.00
_cell.angle_beta   90.00
_cell.angle_gamma   90.00
#
_symmetry.space_group_name_H-M   'P 1'
#
loop_
_entity.id
_entity.type
_entity.pdbx_description
1 polymer ?
#
loop_
_entity_poly.entity_id
_entity_poly.type
_entity_poly.pdbx_seq_one_letter_code
_entity_poly.pdbx_strand_id
1 'polypeptide(L)'
;MAGAAAAPPDGADERSQRWRIGLPILVLFVLMHVVSSLTVYPDGFPTFTTPLFLLSALLLGFICTMAYWQSGSWWVPVVMHWLVVFVWLMFLDGYGQLGLA
;
A
#
# COMPACT_ATOMS: atom_id res chain seq x y z
N MET A 1 -49.52 0.30 6.27
CA MET A 1 -48.50 1.36 6.22
C MET A 1 -47.13 0.70 6.32
N ALA A 2 -46.56 0.28 5.19
CA ALA A 2 -45.20 -0.27 5.16
C ALA A 2 -44.23 0.88 4.91
N GLY A 3 -43.36 1.15 5.88
CA GLY A 3 -42.30 2.15 5.74
C GLY A 3 -41.34 1.71 4.65
N ALA A 4 -41.26 2.51 3.58
CA ALA A 4 -40.19 2.40 2.61
C ALA A 4 -38.87 2.67 3.35
N ALA A 5 -38.08 1.62 3.56
CA ALA A 5 -36.70 1.77 3.98
C ALA A 5 -35.99 2.61 2.92
N ALA A 6 -35.57 3.81 3.30
CA ALA A 6 -34.80 4.68 2.44
C ALA A 6 -33.57 3.91 1.95
N ALA A 7 -33.47 3.73 0.63
CA ALA A 7 -32.27 3.16 0.03
C ALA A 7 -31.06 4.00 0.47
N PRO A 8 -29.94 3.36 0.87
CA PRO A 8 -28.74 4.12 1.20
C PRO A 8 -28.35 4.99 -0.02
N PRO A 9 -27.78 6.19 0.20
CA PRO A 9 -27.28 6.98 -0.91
C PRO A 9 -26.28 6.12 -1.70
N ASP A 10 -26.52 5.96 -2.99
CA ASP A 10 -25.73 5.29 -4.03
C ASP A 10 -24.21 5.53 -4.00
N GLY A 11 -23.74 6.55 -3.28
CA GLY A 11 -22.31 6.78 -3.05
C GLY A 11 -21.72 6.04 -1.82
N ALA A 12 -22.53 5.55 -0.89
CA ALA A 12 -22.07 4.93 0.36
C ALA A 12 -21.74 3.44 0.19
N ASP A 13 -22.54 2.73 -0.58
CA ASP A 13 -22.33 1.33 -0.98
C ASP A 13 -21.13 1.20 -1.92
N GLU A 14 -20.97 2.09 -2.91
CA GLU A 14 -19.78 2.12 -3.77
C GLU A 14 -18.49 2.39 -2.98
N ARG A 15 -18.49 3.37 -2.06
CA ARG A 15 -17.33 3.62 -1.18
C ARG A 15 -17.02 2.41 -0.31
N SER A 16 -18.05 1.81 0.30
CA SER A 16 -17.89 0.59 1.11
C SER A 16 -17.29 -0.54 0.28
N GLN A 17 -17.79 -0.76 -0.94
CA GLN A 17 -17.29 -1.80 -1.84
C GLN A 17 -15.82 -1.57 -2.24
N ARG A 18 -15.42 -0.33 -2.54
CA ARG A 18 -14.03 0.02 -2.83
C ARG A 18 -13.10 -0.35 -1.67
N TRP A 19 -13.46 0.03 -0.44
CA TRP A 19 -12.66 -0.31 0.74
C TRP A 19 -12.67 -1.79 1.12
N ARG A 20 -13.76 -2.52 0.83
CA ARG A 20 -13.80 -3.99 1.01
C ARG A 20 -12.76 -4.71 0.15
N ILE A 21 -12.37 -4.13 -0.97
CA ILE A 21 -11.34 -4.66 -1.87
C ILE A 21 -9.97 -4.04 -1.57
N GLY A 22 -9.92 -2.73 -1.31
CA GLY A 22 -8.67 -2.01 -1.02
C GLY A 22 -7.99 -2.45 0.27
N LEU A 23 -8.75 -2.68 1.35
CA LEU A 23 -8.19 -3.10 2.64
C LEU A 23 -7.45 -4.44 2.57
N PRO A 24 -8.03 -5.55 2.05
CA PRO A 24 -7.31 -6.81 1.96
C PRO A 24 -6.10 -6.73 1.00
N ILE A 25 -6.18 -5.95 -0.07
CA ILE A 25 -5.04 -5.73 -0.98
C ILE A 25 -3.91 -4.98 -0.26
N LEU A 26 -4.23 -3.97 0.55
CA LEU A 26 -3.25 -3.24 1.35
C LEU A 26 -2.57 -4.14 2.38
N VAL A 27 -3.34 -4.99 3.07
CA VAL A 27 -2.77 -5.98 4.01
C VAL A 27 -1.88 -6.97 3.27
N LEU A 28 -2.34 -7.49 2.13
CA LEU A 28 -1.56 -8.40 1.30
C LEU A 28 -0.26 -7.76 0.82
N PHE A 29 -0.30 -6.48 0.43
CA PHE A 29 0.87 -5.70 0.04
C PHE A 29 1.92 -5.66 1.16
N VAL A 30 1.52 -5.35 2.39
CA VAL A 30 2.44 -5.32 3.54
C VAL A 30 2.98 -6.72 3.86
N LEU A 31 2.11 -7.73 3.89
CA LEU A 31 2.52 -9.13 4.13
C LEU A 31 3.49 -9.64 3.07
N MET A 32 3.29 -9.25 1.81
CA MET A 32 4.17 -9.64 0.72
C MET A 32 5.59 -9.11 0.88
N HIS A 33 5.82 -8.00 1.58
CA HIS A 33 7.19 -7.53 1.85
C HIS A 33 7.92 -8.49 2.82
N VAL A 34 7.23 -8.94 3.87
CA VAL A 34 7.79 -9.93 4.81
C VAL A 34 8.00 -11.28 4.13
N VAL A 35 7.01 -11.78 3.40
CA VAL A 35 7.11 -13.06 2.67
C VAL A 35 8.18 -13.00 1.58
N SER A 36 8.29 -11.88 0.85
CA SER A 36 9.31 -11.69 -0.18
C SER A 36 10.71 -11.67 0.42
N SER A 37 10.88 -11.07 1.60
CA SER A 37 12.15 -11.12 2.34
C SER A 37 12.51 -12.54 2.82
N LEU A 38 11.53 -13.43 3.01
CA LEU A 38 11.79 -14.83 3.38
C LEU A 38 12.10 -15.74 2.19
N THR A 39 11.68 -15.37 0.98
CA THR A 39 11.64 -16.27 -0.19
C THR A 39 12.49 -15.81 -1.37
N VAL A 40 12.55 -14.50 -1.63
CA VAL A 40 13.19 -13.92 -2.82
C VAL A 40 14.48 -13.19 -2.45
N TYR A 41 14.49 -12.47 -1.32
CA TYR A 41 15.65 -11.70 -0.90
C TYR A 41 15.90 -11.80 0.62
N PRO A 42 16.48 -12.93 1.09
CA PRO A 42 16.78 -13.20 2.50
C PRO A 42 17.65 -12.11 3.16
N ASP A 43 18.57 -11.52 2.40
CA ASP A 43 19.49 -10.51 2.91
C ASP A 43 18.77 -9.20 3.29
N GLY A 44 17.61 -8.93 2.68
CA GLY A 44 16.75 -7.80 3.04
C GLY A 44 15.83 -8.06 4.24
N PHE A 45 15.82 -9.26 4.82
CA PHE A 45 14.97 -9.63 5.96
C PHE A 45 15.03 -8.65 7.15
N PRO A 46 16.20 -8.26 7.69
CA PRO A 46 16.24 -7.31 8.81
C PRO A 46 15.60 -5.95 8.47
N THR A 47 15.69 -5.54 7.21
CA THR A 47 15.15 -4.27 6.73
C THR A 47 13.64 -4.34 6.49
N PHE A 48 13.19 -5.36 5.77
CA PHE A 48 11.78 -5.54 5.40
C PHE A 48 10.87 -5.99 6.55
N THR A 49 11.44 -6.43 7.67
CA THR A 49 10.68 -6.77 8.89
C THR A 49 10.72 -5.67 9.95
N THR A 50 11.50 -4.60 9.73
CA THR A 50 11.58 -3.49 10.67
C THR A 50 10.22 -2.77 10.77
N PRO A 51 9.70 -2.48 11.98
CA PRO A 51 8.41 -1.83 12.17
C PRO A 51 8.29 -0.50 11.43
N LEU A 52 9.39 0.26 11.38
CA LEU A 52 9.46 1.53 10.67
C LEU A 52 9.27 1.35 9.15
N PHE A 53 9.92 0.36 8.55
CA PHE A 53 9.75 0.04 7.13
C PHE A 53 8.31 -0.42 6.84
N LEU A 54 7.75 -1.30 7.66
CA LEU A 54 6.38 -1.79 7.50
C LEU A 54 5.34 -0.66 7.65
N LEU A 55 5.55 0.29 8.57
CA LEU A 55 4.72 1.49 8.68
C LEU A 55 4.82 2.37 7.44
N SER A 56 6.03 2.59 6.92
CA SER A 56 6.23 3.35 5.67
C SER A 56 5.58 2.65 4.47
N ALA A 57 5.73 1.34 4.35
CA ALA A 57 5.10 0.53 3.30
C ALA A 57 3.57 0.59 3.40
N LEU A 58 3.02 0.44 4.61
CA LEU A 58 1.58 0.57 4.86
C LEU A 58 1.08 1.96 4.45
N LEU A 59 1.77 3.02 4.87
CA LEU A 59 1.40 4.40 4.56
C LEU A 59 1.46 4.68 3.06
N LEU A 60 2.52 4.23 2.38
CA LEU A 60 2.66 4.37 0.93
C LEU A 60 1.57 3.63 0.17
N GLY A 61 1.28 2.37 0.54
CA GLY A 61 0.21 1.58 -0.04
C GLY A 61 -1.17 2.22 0.18
N PHE A 62 -1.40 2.80 1.35
CA PHE A 62 -2.63 3.51 1.68
C PHE A 62 -2.80 4.77 0.82
N ILE A 63 -1.74 5.59 0.69
CA ILE A 63 -1.73 6.79 -0.17
C ILE A 63 -1.93 6.40 -1.63
N CYS A 64 -1.25 5.36 -2.13
CA CYS A 64 -1.41 4.85 -3.50
C CYS A 64 -2.85 4.39 -3.76
N THR A 65 -3.48 3.70 -2.79
CA THR A 65 -4.88 3.25 -2.91
C THR A 65 -5.84 4.44 -2.99
N MET A 66 -5.65 5.47 -2.15
CA MET A 66 -6.45 6.69 -2.21
C MET A 66 -6.24 7.45 -3.53
N ALA A 67 -5.00 7.57 -3.99
CA ALA A 67 -4.66 8.23 -5.24
C ALA A 67 -5.27 7.50 -6.44
N TYR A 68 -5.30 6.16 -6.42
CA TYR A 68 -5.99 5.36 -7.43
C TYR A 68 -7.49 5.65 -7.47
N TRP A 69 -8.16 5.70 -6.30
CA TRP A 69 -9.61 5.97 -6.28
C TRP A 69 -10.00 7.39 -6.66
N GLN A 70 -9.11 8.37 -6.45
CA GLN A 70 -9.33 9.75 -6.87
C GLN A 70 -9.07 9.95 -8.37
N SER A 71 -7.98 9.37 -8.88
CA SER A 71 -7.56 9.58 -10.26
C SER A 71 -8.17 8.59 -11.26
N GLY A 72 -8.57 7.40 -10.80
CA GLY A 72 -8.92 6.26 -11.65
C GLY A 72 -7.76 5.72 -12.49
N SER A 73 -6.55 6.26 -12.32
CA SER A 73 -5.39 5.96 -13.14
C SER A 73 -4.36 5.17 -12.36
N TRP A 74 -3.85 4.11 -12.98
CA TRP A 74 -2.83 3.21 -12.43
C TRP A 74 -1.45 3.88 -12.42
N TRP A 75 -1.23 4.86 -13.30
CA TRP A 75 0.03 5.59 -13.41
C TRP A 75 0.31 6.48 -12.22
N VAL A 76 -0.72 7.07 -11.61
CA VAL A 76 -0.54 7.97 -10.45
C VAL A 76 0.05 7.19 -9.26
N PRO A 77 -0.54 6.06 -8.80
CA PRO A 77 0.07 5.19 -7.81
C PRO A 77 1.47 4.70 -8.17
N VAL A 78 1.69 4.31 -9.44
CA VAL A 78 2.99 3.78 -9.89
C VAL A 78 4.10 4.83 -9.76
N VAL A 79 3.85 6.05 -10.24
CA VAL A 79 4.83 7.15 -10.14
C VAL A 79 5.05 7.55 -8.68
N MET A 80 3.98 7.65 -7.88
CA MET A 80 4.11 7.95 -6.45
C MET A 80 4.92 6.90 -5.70
N HIS A 81 4.60 5.62 -5.91
CA HIS A 81 5.35 4.52 -5.31
C HIS A 81 6.82 4.55 -5.70
N TRP A 82 7.08 4.70 -7.00
CA TRP A 82 8.44 4.78 -7.53
C TRP A 82 9.24 5.93 -6.92
N LEU A 83 8.66 7.14 -6.85
CA LEU A 83 9.32 8.31 -6.27
C LEU A 83 9.69 8.08 -4.80
N VAL A 84 8.78 7.52 -4.01
CA VAL A 84 9.03 7.28 -2.58
C VAL A 84 10.10 6.21 -2.38
N VAL A 85 10.05 5.10 -3.14
CA VAL A 85 11.08 4.06 -3.08
C VAL A 85 12.44 4.60 -3.53
N PHE A 86 12.47 5.39 -4.61
CA PHE A 86 13.69 6.03 -5.08
C PHE A 86 14.30 6.95 -4.03
N VAL A 87 13.48 7.77 -3.36
CA VAL A 87 13.94 8.65 -2.28
C VAL A 87 14.49 7.83 -1.11
N TRP A 88 13.82 6.74 -0.74
CA TRP A 88 14.29 5.85 0.31
C TRP A 88 15.64 5.21 -0.02
N LEU A 89 15.79 4.68 -1.25
CA LEU A 89 17.04 4.07 -1.71
C LEU A 89 18.21 5.06 -1.70
N MET A 90 17.99 6.26 -2.26
CA MET A 90 19.06 7.24 -2.49
C MET A 90 19.40 8.11 -1.26
N PHE A 91 18.41 8.50 -0.46
CA PHE A 91 18.57 9.50 0.59
C PHE A 91 18.42 8.96 2.01
N LEU A 92 17.74 7.82 2.21
CA LEU A 92 17.52 7.21 3.53
C LEU A 92 18.35 5.94 3.74
N ASP A 93 19.48 5.85 3.04
CA ASP A 93 20.42 4.72 3.12
C ASP A 93 19.77 3.36 2.81
N GLY A 94 18.77 3.32 1.92
CA GLY A 94 18.11 2.08 1.53
C GLY A 94 19.07 1.08 0.87
N TYR A 95 20.06 1.56 0.10
CA TYR A 95 21.10 0.68 -0.45
C TYR A 95 22.00 0.06 0.63
N GLY A 96 22.38 0.83 1.65
CA GLY A 96 23.14 0.34 2.80
C GLY A 96 22.35 -0.68 3.61
N GLN A 97 21.06 -0.41 3.84
CA GLN A 97 20.14 -1.32 4.54
C GLN A 97 19.88 -2.64 3.78
N LEU A 98 20.09 -2.67 2.47
CA LEU A 98 19.97 -3.88 1.65
C LEU A 98 21.31 -4.57 1.39
N GLY A 99 22.44 -4.01 1.85
CA GLY A 99 23.77 -4.56 1.57
C GLY A 99 24.17 -4.46 0.09
N LEU A 100 23.63 -3.48 -0.63
CA LEU A 100 23.87 -3.25 -2.07
C LEU A 100 24.76 -2.03 -2.34
N ALA A 101 25.30 -1.40 -1.30
CA ALA A 101 26.20 -0.26 -1.34
C ALA A 101 27.67 -0.67 -1.22
#